data_AF-A0A7W9Z6Z1-F1
#
_entry.id   AF-A0A7W9Z6Z1-F1
#
_cell.length_a   1.000
_cell.length_b   1.000
_cell.length_c   1.000
_cell.angle_alpha   90.00
_cell.angle_beta   90.00
_cell.angle_gamma   90.00
#
_symmetry.space_group_name_H-M   'P 1'
#
loop_
_entity.id
_entity.type
_entity.pdbx_description
1 polymer ?
#
loop_
_entity_poly.entity_id
_entity_poly.type
_entity_poly.pdbx_seq_one_letter_code
_entity_poly.pdbx_strand_id
1 'polypeptide(L)'
;MFLFEYPGLLFFVICVVLLLSYEIGFRLRARNHDKIGQDGDKQIEETRNQIAVLLSLLIGFTLSMALTRFDYRKQLVVDEANAIGTSYLRAMMQPEPMRTQASGLLRDYVDTRIVMFGDATTEPQREASGRHSKQIQDQLWAGAVAASQLSPTPITSIYVQALNEMIDLDGKRVAATANRIPSDIWFLLGILSIMTTIVVGYGQRRRAALTTFVPVLTIAIAMSLIADLDSPTHGLIRVDQQSLQSLSVDLKAGAPATEH
;
A
#
# COMPACT_ATOMS: atom_id res chain seq x y z
N MET A 1 12.26 9.31 -1.52
CA MET A 1 11.08 8.45 -1.30
C MET A 1 9.80 9.00 -1.97
N PHE A 2 9.62 10.32 -2.06
CA PHE A 2 8.49 10.97 -2.75
C PHE A 2 8.13 10.44 -4.14
N LEU A 3 9.11 10.05 -4.96
CA LEU A 3 8.86 9.55 -6.33
C LEU A 3 8.03 8.26 -6.38
N PHE A 4 8.13 7.40 -5.36
CA PHE A 4 7.38 6.14 -5.29
C PHE A 4 5.94 6.32 -4.81
N GLU A 5 5.60 7.50 -4.28
CA GLU A 5 4.23 7.83 -3.86
C GLU A 5 3.37 8.26 -5.04
N TYR A 6 3.98 8.69 -6.14
CA TYR A 6 3.25 9.17 -7.32
C TYR A 6 3.53 8.24 -8.50
N PRO A 7 2.80 7.12 -8.64
CA PRO A 7 3.06 6.12 -9.68
C PRO A 7 2.98 6.70 -11.10
N GLY A 8 2.12 7.70 -11.32
CA GLY A 8 2.09 8.45 -12.59
C GLY A 8 3.37 9.22 -12.87
N LEU A 9 3.92 9.94 -11.88
CA LEU A 9 5.19 10.66 -12.04
C LEU A 9 6.36 9.69 -12.21
N LEU A 10 6.36 8.59 -11.44
CA LEU A 10 7.34 7.52 -11.56
C LEU A 10 7.34 6.92 -12.98
N PHE A 11 6.17 6.65 -13.55
CA PHE A 11 6.02 6.16 -14.92
C PHE A 11 6.75 7.07 -15.92
N PHE A 12 6.49 8.39 -15.87
CA PHE A 12 7.13 9.34 -16.78
C PHE A 12 8.65 9.40 -16.58
N VAL A 13 9.11 9.42 -15.32
CA VAL A 13 10.55 9.45 -15.03
C VAL A 13 11.24 8.17 -15.51
N ILE A 14 10.66 6.99 -15.28
CA ILE A 14 11.21 5.72 -15.78
C ILE A 14 11.24 5.74 -17.31
N CYS A 15 10.16 6.17 -17.98
CA CYS A 15 10.13 6.26 -19.44
C CYS A 15 11.27 7.14 -19.98
N VAL A 16 11.47 8.33 -19.41
CA VAL A 16 12.56 9.24 -19.82
C VAL A 16 13.92 8.60 -19.60
N VAL A 17 14.18 8.04 -18.41
CA VAL A 17 15.46 7.41 -18.07
C VAL A 17 15.76 6.23 -18.99
N LEU A 18 14.77 5.38 -19.27
CA LEU A 18 14.95 4.22 -20.15
C LEU A 18 15.10 4.63 -21.62
N LEU A 19 14.39 5.65 -22.10
CA LEU A 19 14.60 6.19 -23.45
C LEU A 19 16.01 6.77 -23.63
N LEU A 20 16.53 7.49 -22.63
CA LEU A 20 17.91 7.97 -22.64
C LEU A 20 18.91 6.81 -22.62
N SER A 21 18.65 5.79 -21.81
CA SER A 21 19.46 4.57 -21.73
C SER A 21 19.50 3.84 -23.08
N TYR A 22 18.36 3.74 -23.76
CA TYR A 22 18.28 3.19 -25.11
C TYR A 22 19.13 3.99 -26.09
N GLU A 23 18.99 5.32 -26.09
CA GLU A 23 19.72 6.21 -27.02
C GLU A 23 21.24 6.15 -26.77
N ILE A 24 21.68 6.00 -25.52
CA ILE A 24 23.10 5.76 -25.18
C ILE A 24 23.57 4.46 -25.84
N GLY A 25 22.83 3.36 -25.65
CA GLY A 25 23.15 2.07 -26.29
C GLY A 25 23.23 2.17 -27.81
N PHE A 26 22.23 2.80 -28.43
CA PHE A 26 22.16 2.98 -29.88
C PHE A 26 23.34 3.81 -30.42
N ARG A 27 23.70 4.92 -29.75
CA ARG A 27 24.85 5.74 -30.14
C ARG A 27 26.17 5.02 -29.99
N LEU A 28 26.34 4.22 -28.94
CA LEU A 28 27.54 3.39 -28.74
C LEU A 28 27.67 2.37 -29.88
N ARG A 29 26.55 1.78 -30.35
CA ARG A 29 26.57 0.87 -31.50
C ARG A 29 26.93 1.57 -32.79
N ALA A 30 26.36 2.74 -33.05
CA ALA A 30 26.65 3.52 -34.25
C ALA A 30 28.13 3.92 -34.35
N ARG A 31 28.80 4.17 -33.22
CA ARG A 31 30.26 4.47 -33.18
C ARG A 31 31.14 3.24 -33.41
N ASN A 32 30.65 2.05 -33.09
CA ASN A 32 31.41 0.80 -33.16
C ASN A 32 30.99 -0.09 -34.34
N HIS A 33 30.25 0.46 -35.30
CA HIS A 33 29.57 -0.28 -36.37
C HIS A 33 30.51 -1.21 -37.16
N ASP A 34 31.76 -0.80 -37.39
CA ASP A 34 32.70 -1.54 -38.24
C ASP A 34 33.53 -2.59 -37.47
N LYS A 35 33.36 -2.71 -36.15
CA LYS A 35 34.16 -3.59 -35.28
C LYS A 35 33.46 -4.88 -34.86
N ILE A 36 32.16 -5.02 -35.11
CA ILE A 36 31.35 -6.13 -34.57
C ILE A 36 30.71 -6.93 -35.71
N GLY A 37 31.20 -8.16 -35.89
CA GLY A 37 30.64 -9.14 -36.83
C GLY A 37 29.39 -9.86 -36.30
N GLN A 38 28.89 -10.84 -37.07
CA GLN A 38 27.66 -11.57 -36.74
C GLN A 38 27.70 -12.31 -35.41
N ASP A 39 28.86 -12.86 -35.01
CA ASP A 39 28.98 -13.58 -33.74
C ASP A 39 28.88 -12.65 -32.53
N GLY A 40 29.35 -11.41 -32.65
CA GLY A 40 29.19 -10.40 -31.61
C GLY A 40 27.73 -9.97 -31.44
N ASP A 41 26.94 -9.93 -32.52
CA ASP A 41 25.51 -9.63 -32.44
C ASP A 41 24.73 -10.71 -31.68
N LYS A 42 25.08 -11.99 -31.91
CA LYS A 42 24.50 -13.12 -31.15
C LYS A 42 24.85 -13.02 -29.67
N GLN A 43 26.11 -12.72 -29.33
CA GLN A 43 26.54 -12.59 -27.93
C GLN A 43 25.82 -11.44 -27.20
N ILE A 44 25.57 -10.31 -27.89
CA ILE A 44 24.79 -9.18 -27.35
C ILE A 44 23.34 -9.60 -27.09
N GLU A 45 22.73 -10.33 -28.02
CA GLU A 45 21.37 -10.86 -27.87
C GLU A 45 21.24 -11.85 -26.71
N GLU A 46 22.19 -12.78 -26.58
CA GLU A 46 22.25 -13.72 -25.46
C GLU A 46 22.37 -12.99 -24.11
N THR A 47 23.29 -12.01 -24.05
CA THR A 47 23.49 -11.18 -22.84
C THR A 47 22.22 -10.39 -22.50
N ARG A 48 21.56 -9.79 -23.50
CA ARG A 48 20.27 -9.10 -23.33
C ARG A 48 19.23 -10.02 -22.71
N ASN A 49 19.08 -11.22 -23.26
CA ASN A 49 18.06 -12.17 -22.83
C ASN A 49 18.33 -12.65 -21.39
N GLN A 50 19.58 -12.90 -21.01
CA GLN A 50 19.95 -13.26 -19.63
C GLN A 50 19.56 -12.18 -18.62
N ILE A 51 19.90 -10.90 -18.90
CA ILE A 51 19.54 -9.78 -18.02
C ILE A 51 18.02 -9.59 -17.98
N ALA A 52 17.33 -9.72 -19.12
CA ALA A 52 15.88 -9.60 -19.20
C ALA A 52 15.14 -10.68 -18.42
N VAL A 53 15.64 -11.92 -18.40
CA VAL A 53 15.10 -13.02 -17.59
C VAL A 53 15.22 -12.68 -16.10
N LEU A 54 16.39 -12.23 -15.65
CA LEU A 54 16.60 -11.81 -14.27
C LEU A 54 15.70 -10.64 -13.88
N LEU A 55 15.58 -9.63 -14.75
CA LEU A 55 14.69 -8.48 -14.53
C LEU A 55 13.22 -8.92 -14.43
N SER A 56 12.77 -9.81 -15.31
CA SER A 56 11.40 -10.32 -15.31
C SER A 56 11.09 -11.09 -14.02
N LEU A 57 12.02 -11.91 -13.55
CA LEU A 57 11.90 -12.64 -12.28
C LEU A 57 11.80 -11.68 -11.09
N LEU A 58 12.66 -10.66 -11.04
CA LEU A 58 12.65 -9.67 -9.97
C LEU A 58 11.37 -8.82 -9.98
N ILE A 59 10.88 -8.43 -11.16
CA ILE A 59 9.58 -7.76 -11.30
C ILE A 59 8.48 -8.65 -10.74
N GLY A 60 8.46 -9.95 -11.08
CA GLY A 60 7.47 -10.90 -10.56
C GLY A 60 7.48 -11.02 -9.04
N PHE A 61 8.66 -11.19 -8.43
CA PHE A 61 8.77 -11.25 -6.96
C PHE A 61 8.41 -9.93 -6.28
N THR A 62 8.78 -8.80 -6.88
CA THR A 62 8.46 -7.48 -6.32
C THR A 62 6.96 -7.19 -6.41
N LEU A 63 6.31 -7.58 -7.51
CA LEU A 63 4.86 -7.51 -7.65
C LEU A 63 4.14 -8.37 -6.62
N SER A 64 4.61 -9.62 -6.40
CA SER A 64 4.06 -10.49 -5.36
C SER A 64 4.20 -9.87 -3.97
N MET A 65 5.34 -9.26 -3.66
CA MET A 65 5.54 -8.55 -2.38
C MET A 65 4.59 -7.36 -2.22
N ALA A 66 4.39 -6.56 -3.28
CA ALA A 66 3.46 -5.44 -3.28
C ALA A 66 2.02 -5.91 -3.04
N LEU A 67 1.59 -6.97 -3.74
CA LEU A 67 0.26 -7.57 -3.59
C LEU A 67 0.02 -8.09 -2.17
N THR A 68 0.95 -8.86 -1.60
CA THR A 68 0.79 -9.39 -0.24
C THR A 68 0.60 -8.27 0.80
N ARG A 69 1.32 -7.14 0.64
CA ARG A 69 1.18 -5.99 1.55
C ARG A 69 -0.10 -5.23 1.32
N PHE A 70 -0.54 -5.12 0.08
CA PHE A 70 -1.81 -4.51 -0.27
C PHE A 70 -2.98 -5.31 0.31
N ASP A 71 -2.97 -6.63 0.15
CA ASP A 71 -3.98 -7.53 0.72
C ASP A 71 -3.95 -7.51 2.26
N TYR A 72 -2.76 -7.46 2.87
CA TYR A 72 -2.65 -7.29 4.32
C TYR A 72 -3.26 -5.97 4.81
N ARG A 73 -3.02 -4.86 4.11
CA ARG A 73 -3.64 -3.55 4.42
C ARG A 73 -5.16 -3.59 4.29
N LYS A 74 -5.70 -4.30 3.28
CA LYS A 74 -7.15 -4.53 3.12
C LYS A 74 -7.73 -5.35 4.26
N GLN A 75 -7.08 -6.47 4.59
CA GLN A 75 -7.55 -7.33 5.68
C GLN A 75 -7.61 -6.58 7.00
N LEU A 76 -6.63 -5.72 7.29
CA LEU A 76 -6.64 -4.90 8.50
C LEU A 76 -7.82 -3.92 8.57
N VAL A 77 -8.37 -3.44 7.44
CA VAL A 77 -9.60 -2.61 7.47
C VAL A 77 -10.79 -3.44 7.94
N VAL A 78 -10.92 -4.66 7.42
CA VAL A 78 -12.00 -5.59 7.78
C VAL A 78 -11.89 -5.97 9.25
N ASP A 79 -10.69 -6.33 9.70
CA ASP A 79 -10.42 -6.69 11.08
C ASP A 79 -10.70 -5.50 12.03
N GLU A 80 -10.29 -4.28 11.66
CA GLU A 80 -10.57 -3.05 12.41
C GLU A 80 -12.08 -2.81 12.53
N ALA A 81 -12.83 -2.91 11.43
CA ALA A 81 -14.29 -2.77 11.46
C ALA A 81 -14.94 -3.81 12.38
N ASN A 82 -14.54 -5.07 12.29
CA ASN A 82 -15.07 -6.15 13.12
C ASN A 82 -14.75 -5.94 14.61
N ALA A 83 -13.55 -5.49 14.95
CA ALA A 83 -13.15 -5.21 16.33
C ALA A 83 -13.93 -4.02 16.92
N ILE A 84 -14.17 -2.97 16.14
CA ILE A 84 -14.99 -1.83 16.57
C ILE A 84 -16.45 -2.27 16.75
N GLY A 85 -17.02 -3.03 15.82
CA GLY A 85 -18.38 -3.57 15.94
C GLY A 85 -18.54 -4.47 17.16
N THR A 86 -17.58 -5.35 17.43
CA THR A 86 -17.55 -6.20 18.62
C THR A 86 -17.46 -5.36 19.90
N SER A 87 -16.60 -4.33 19.91
CA SER A 87 -16.47 -3.39 21.03
C SER A 87 -17.79 -2.67 21.30
N TYR A 88 -18.51 -2.27 20.25
CA TYR A 88 -19.81 -1.60 20.37
C TYR A 88 -20.89 -2.52 20.95
N LEU A 89 -21.03 -3.75 20.45
CA LEU A 89 -21.98 -4.72 21.00
C LEU A 89 -21.68 -5.04 22.47
N ARG A 90 -20.40 -5.15 22.84
CA ARG A 90 -19.98 -5.37 24.23
C ARG A 90 -20.15 -4.14 25.12
N ALA A 91 -20.04 -2.93 24.57
CA ALA A 91 -20.40 -1.69 25.25
C ALA A 91 -21.91 -1.63 25.57
N MET A 92 -22.76 -2.14 24.66
CA MET A 92 -24.22 -2.18 24.85
C MET A 92 -24.67 -3.06 26.02
N MET A 93 -23.86 -4.03 26.42
CA MET A 93 -24.11 -4.90 27.57
C MET A 93 -23.69 -4.28 28.91
N GLN A 94 -22.99 -3.15 28.92
CA GLN A 94 -22.56 -2.49 30.16
C GLN A 94 -23.73 -1.74 30.81
N PRO A 95 -23.69 -1.52 32.13
CA PRO A 95 -24.65 -0.64 32.81
C PRO A 95 -24.46 0.83 32.40
N GLU A 96 -25.49 1.65 32.60
CA GLU A 96 -25.35 3.10 32.48
C GLU A 96 -24.45 3.66 33.59
N PRO A 97 -23.69 4.75 33.34
CA PRO A 97 -23.68 5.57 32.11
C PRO A 97 -22.71 5.07 31.02
N MET A 98 -21.96 4.00 31.29
CA MET A 98 -20.87 3.53 30.43
C MET A 98 -21.37 3.11 29.05
N ARG A 99 -22.54 2.46 29.00
CA ARG A 99 -23.18 2.05 27.75
C ARG A 99 -23.32 3.19 26.76
N THR A 100 -23.95 4.29 27.17
CA THR A 100 -24.20 5.43 26.28
C THR A 100 -22.90 6.18 25.95
N GLN A 101 -22.00 6.34 26.92
CA GLN A 101 -20.72 7.01 26.70
C GLN A 101 -19.83 6.24 25.72
N ALA A 102 -19.62 4.94 25.94
CA ALA A 102 -18.76 4.12 25.10
C ALA A 102 -19.35 3.93 23.69
N SER A 103 -20.66 3.74 23.55
CA SER A 103 -21.30 3.64 22.23
C SER A 103 -21.19 4.94 21.43
N GLY A 104 -21.32 6.11 22.08
CA GLY A 104 -21.08 7.41 21.46
C GLY A 104 -19.63 7.58 20.98
N LEU A 105 -18.67 7.25 21.85
CA LEU A 105 -17.25 7.31 21.53
C LEU A 105 -16.86 6.37 20.38
N LEU A 106 -17.41 5.15 20.34
CA LEU A 106 -17.13 4.20 19.26
C LEU A 106 -17.69 4.66 17.90
N ARG A 107 -18.84 5.34 17.88
CA ARG A 107 -19.37 5.96 16.65
C ARG A 107 -18.46 7.07 16.13
N ASP A 108 -18.03 7.96 17.03
CA ASP A 108 -17.07 9.03 16.70
C ASP A 108 -15.72 8.44 16.25
N TYR A 109 -15.30 7.34 16.88
CA TYR A 109 -14.08 6.62 16.49
C TYR A 109 -14.15 6.15 15.04
N VAL A 110 -15.21 5.41 14.64
CA VAL A 110 -15.36 4.93 13.25
C VAL A 110 -15.31 6.10 12.26
N ASP A 111 -16.06 7.18 12.53
CA ASP A 111 -16.09 8.35 11.66
C ASP A 111 -14.70 9.00 11.53
N THR A 112 -13.96 9.09 12.64
CA THR A 112 -12.58 9.59 12.67
C THR A 112 -11.63 8.73 11.84
N ARG A 113 -11.78 7.39 11.90
CA ARG A 113 -10.96 6.45 11.13
C ARG A 113 -11.23 6.55 9.63
N ILE A 114 -12.50 6.68 9.23
CA ILE A 114 -12.88 6.89 7.82
C ILE A 114 -12.22 8.15 7.28
N VAL A 115 -12.23 9.25 8.04
CA VAL A 115 -11.55 10.48 7.63
C VAL A 115 -10.04 10.27 7.58
N MET A 116 -9.43 9.65 8.60
CA MET A 116 -7.98 9.45 8.66
C MET A 116 -7.41 8.71 7.43
N PHE A 117 -8.12 7.67 6.96
CA PHE A 117 -7.69 6.87 5.80
C PHE A 117 -8.41 7.23 4.51
N GLY A 118 -9.15 8.34 4.49
CA GLY A 118 -9.85 8.82 3.32
C GLY A 118 -8.92 9.25 2.18
N ASP A 119 -9.41 9.07 0.97
CA ASP A 119 -8.70 9.37 -0.28
C ASP A 119 -8.34 10.85 -0.48
N ALA A 120 -9.19 11.75 0.03
CA ALA A 120 -9.00 13.20 -0.07
C ALA A 120 -8.34 13.81 1.17
N THR A 121 -7.88 12.98 2.10
CA THR A 121 -7.38 13.42 3.40
C THR A 121 -5.94 13.92 3.29
N THR A 122 -5.78 15.21 3.55
CA THR A 122 -4.47 15.87 3.61
C THR A 122 -3.67 15.42 4.83
N GLU A 123 -2.34 15.56 4.79
CA GLU A 123 -1.49 15.16 5.91
C GLU A 123 -1.87 15.84 7.24
N PRO A 124 -2.15 17.15 7.29
CA PRO A 124 -2.60 17.79 8.54
C PRO A 124 -3.93 17.24 9.06
N GLN A 125 -4.86 16.89 8.17
CA GLN A 125 -6.11 16.24 8.56
C GLN A 125 -5.88 14.83 9.09
N ARG A 126 -5.01 14.06 8.44
CA ARG A 126 -4.63 12.70 8.86
C ARG A 126 -4.01 12.72 10.26
N GLU A 127 -3.10 13.65 10.53
CA GLU A 127 -2.52 13.84 11.86
C GLU A 127 -3.57 14.26 12.90
N ALA A 128 -4.47 15.17 12.55
CA ALA A 128 -5.54 15.62 13.44
C ALA A 128 -6.49 14.46 13.79
N SER A 129 -6.91 13.67 12.79
CA SER A 129 -7.71 12.48 13.00
C SER A 129 -6.97 11.43 13.82
N GLY A 130 -5.66 11.22 13.60
CA GLY A 130 -4.85 10.33 14.42
C GLY A 130 -4.80 10.75 15.89
N ARG A 131 -4.64 12.05 16.17
CA ARG A 131 -4.71 12.58 17.54
C ARG A 131 -6.09 12.38 18.17
N HIS A 132 -7.16 12.65 17.42
CA HIS A 132 -8.54 12.48 17.90
C HIS A 132 -8.88 11.00 18.15
N SER A 133 -8.50 10.10 17.24
CA SER A 133 -8.63 8.64 17.44
C SER A 133 -7.98 8.19 18.74
N LYS A 134 -6.77 8.69 19.05
CA LYS A 134 -6.07 8.36 20.29
C LYS A 134 -6.79 8.90 21.53
N GLN A 135 -7.29 10.14 21.48
CA GLN A 135 -8.08 10.70 22.58
C GLN A 135 -9.34 9.88 22.87
N ILE A 136 -10.00 9.36 21.84
CA ILE A 136 -11.16 8.48 21.99
C ILE A 136 -10.75 7.14 22.62
N GLN A 137 -9.66 6.51 22.14
CA GLN A 137 -9.13 5.28 22.71
C GLN A 137 -8.80 5.44 24.21
N ASP A 138 -8.15 6.55 24.59
CA ASP A 138 -7.81 6.85 25.98
C ASP A 138 -9.07 7.00 26.86
N GLN A 139 -10.12 7.67 26.35
CA GLN A 139 -11.40 7.81 27.06
C GLN A 139 -12.12 6.47 27.23
N LEU A 140 -12.18 5.66 26.17
CA LEU A 140 -12.75 4.31 26.22
C LEU A 140 -12.01 3.44 27.23
N TRP A 141 -10.66 3.50 27.22
CA TRP A 141 -9.83 2.71 28.13
C TRP A 141 -10.01 3.13 29.58
N ALA A 142 -10.03 4.45 29.86
CA ALA A 142 -10.30 4.98 31.19
C ALA A 142 -11.67 4.52 31.72
N GLY A 143 -12.71 4.54 30.87
CA GLY A 143 -14.03 4.01 31.21
C GLY A 143 -14.01 2.50 31.52
N ALA A 144 -13.27 1.72 30.72
CA ALA A 144 -13.13 0.28 30.93
C ALA A 144 -12.40 -0.06 32.25
N VAL A 145 -11.35 0.70 32.59
CA VAL A 145 -10.64 0.57 33.86
C VAL A 145 -11.54 0.90 35.05
N ALA A 146 -12.28 2.01 34.99
CA ALA A 146 -13.21 2.40 36.04
C ALA A 146 -14.29 1.33 36.26
N ALA A 147 -14.87 0.79 35.18
CA ALA A 147 -15.84 -0.29 35.26
C ALA A 147 -15.26 -1.57 35.86
N SER A 148 -14.02 -1.92 35.51
CA SER A 148 -13.34 -3.11 36.03
C SER A 148 -13.07 -3.02 37.53
N GLN A 149 -12.81 -1.81 38.05
CA GLN A 149 -12.62 -1.58 39.48
C GLN A 149 -13.94 -1.61 40.26
N LEU A 150 -15.01 -1.06 39.68
CA LEU A 150 -16.32 -0.99 40.33
C LEU A 150 -17.07 -2.33 40.30
N SER A 151 -16.94 -3.11 39.22
CA SER A 151 -17.69 -4.34 38.99
C SER A 151 -16.91 -5.30 38.10
N PRO A 152 -15.93 -6.04 38.65
CA PRO A 152 -15.14 -7.01 37.90
C PRO A 152 -15.98 -8.24 37.55
N THR A 153 -16.74 -8.15 36.45
CA THR A 153 -17.58 -9.22 35.94
C THR A 153 -17.00 -9.81 34.66
N PRO A 154 -17.38 -11.05 34.28
CA PRO A 154 -17.04 -11.59 32.97
C PRO A 154 -17.45 -10.67 31.80
N ILE A 155 -18.57 -9.95 31.93
CA ILE A 155 -19.08 -9.00 30.93
C ILE A 155 -18.15 -7.80 30.76
N THR A 156 -17.56 -7.30 31.85
CA THR A 156 -16.57 -6.22 31.81
C THR A 156 -15.25 -6.73 31.21
N SER A 157 -14.83 -7.95 31.56
CA SER A 157 -13.61 -8.56 31.02
C SER A 157 -13.66 -8.73 29.49
N ILE A 158 -14.78 -9.22 28.93
CA ILE A 158 -14.91 -9.36 27.47
C ILE A 158 -14.93 -7.98 26.78
N TYR A 159 -15.46 -6.94 27.42
CA TYR A 159 -15.43 -5.60 26.87
C TYR A 159 -14.00 -5.04 26.82
N VAL A 160 -13.25 -5.17 27.92
CA VAL A 160 -11.83 -4.78 27.98
C VAL A 160 -11.01 -5.50 26.90
N GLN A 161 -11.24 -6.79 26.70
CA GLN A 161 -10.54 -7.57 25.66
C GLN A 161 -10.85 -7.05 24.25
N ALA A 162 -12.12 -6.81 23.93
CA ALA A 162 -12.49 -6.27 22.61
C ALA A 162 -11.89 -4.87 22.37
N LEU A 163 -11.89 -4.03 23.41
CA LEU A 163 -11.29 -2.71 23.33
C LEU A 163 -9.78 -2.78 23.10
N ASN A 164 -9.09 -3.72 23.76
CA ASN A 164 -7.67 -3.96 23.53
C ASN A 164 -7.39 -4.39 22.08
N GLU A 165 -8.15 -5.36 21.56
CA GLU A 165 -8.02 -5.81 20.17
C GLU A 165 -8.23 -4.67 19.16
N MET A 166 -9.20 -3.79 19.42
CA MET A 166 -9.45 -2.59 18.61
C MET A 166 -8.25 -1.62 18.62
N ILE A 167 -7.64 -1.38 19.79
CA ILE A 167 -6.47 -0.51 19.94
C ILE A 167 -5.23 -1.13 19.26
N ASP A 168 -5.02 -2.44 19.41
CA ASP A 168 -3.93 -3.16 18.76
C ASP A 168 -4.03 -3.08 17.23
N LEU A 169 -5.24 -3.12 16.68
CA LEU A 169 -5.48 -3.00 15.24
C LEU A 169 -5.14 -1.60 14.71
N ASP A 170 -5.34 -0.54 15.49
CA ASP A 170 -4.87 0.80 15.12
C ASP A 170 -3.34 0.82 14.92
N GLY A 171 -2.59 0.26 15.87
CA GLY A 171 -1.14 0.12 15.76
C GLY A 171 -0.71 -0.67 14.51
N LYS A 172 -1.41 -1.76 14.19
CA LYS A 172 -1.16 -2.56 12.98
C LYS A 172 -1.46 -1.79 11.70
N ARG A 173 -2.54 -1.00 11.65
CA ARG A 173 -2.91 -0.16 10.48
C ARG A 173 -1.84 0.89 10.19
N VAL A 174 -1.33 1.55 11.23
CA VAL A 174 -0.24 2.54 11.12
C VAL A 174 1.06 1.86 10.68
N ALA A 175 1.43 0.73 11.29
CA ALA A 175 2.64 0.00 10.92
C ALA A 175 2.59 -0.54 9.47
N ALA A 176 1.44 -1.04 9.02
CA ALA A 176 1.25 -1.52 7.66
C ALA A 176 1.37 -0.41 6.60
N THR A 177 1.04 0.84 6.97
CA THR A 177 1.22 2.01 6.10
C THR A 177 2.70 2.35 5.88
N ALA A 178 3.53 2.11 6.90
CA ALA A 178 4.98 2.30 6.82
C ALA A 178 5.73 1.12 6.15
N ASN A 179 5.09 -0.06 6.06
CA ASN A 179 5.70 -1.26 5.51
C ASN A 179 5.78 -1.23 3.98
N ARG A 180 6.85 -0.63 3.45
CA ARG A 180 7.11 -0.43 2.02
C ARG A 180 8.25 -1.28 1.46
N ILE A 181 8.35 -1.35 0.12
CA ILE A 181 9.41 -2.13 -0.55
C ILE A 181 10.74 -1.45 -0.24
N PRO A 182 11.73 -2.18 0.31
CA PRO A 182 13.04 -1.60 0.59
C PRO A 182 13.62 -0.91 -0.64
N SER A 183 14.24 0.25 -0.45
CA SER A 183 14.82 1.04 -1.55
C SER A 183 15.84 0.26 -2.36
N ASP A 184 16.52 -0.71 -1.73
CA ASP A 184 17.55 -1.53 -2.36
C ASP A 184 16.99 -2.37 -3.51
N ILE A 185 15.76 -2.88 -3.36
CA ILE A 185 15.06 -3.63 -4.42
C ILE A 185 14.74 -2.69 -5.60
N TRP A 186 14.28 -1.47 -5.31
CA TRP A 186 14.04 -0.45 -6.34
C TRP A 186 15.31 -0.06 -7.08
N PHE A 187 16.43 0.12 -6.38
CA PHE A 187 17.73 0.38 -7.00
C PHE A 187 18.16 -0.77 -7.91
N LEU A 188 18.02 -2.02 -7.46
CA LEU A 188 18.34 -3.20 -8.25
C LEU A 188 17.49 -3.28 -9.53
N LEU A 189 16.17 -3.10 -9.42
CA LEU A 189 15.26 -3.06 -10.56
C LEU A 189 15.64 -1.94 -11.54
N GLY A 190 15.97 -0.76 -11.04
CA GLY A 190 16.41 0.37 -11.85
C GLY A 190 17.69 0.08 -12.63
N ILE A 191 18.72 -0.45 -11.95
CA ILE A 191 20.00 -0.81 -12.58
C ILE A 191 19.78 -1.85 -13.68
N LEU A 192 19.07 -2.94 -13.40
CA LEU A 192 18.82 -3.99 -14.38
C LEU A 192 17.97 -3.51 -15.56
N SER A 193 17.00 -2.63 -15.32
CA SER A 193 16.19 -2.00 -16.37
C SER A 193 17.04 -1.11 -17.28
N ILE A 194 17.91 -0.28 -16.71
CA ILE A 194 18.86 0.56 -17.46
C ILE A 194 19.81 -0.32 -18.27
N MET A 195 20.43 -1.33 -17.66
CA MET A 195 21.34 -2.26 -18.34
C MET A 195 20.63 -2.97 -19.51
N THR A 196 19.44 -3.53 -19.26
CA THR A 196 18.64 -4.20 -20.29
C THR A 196 18.38 -3.26 -21.46
N THR A 197 18.00 -2.02 -21.18
CA THR A 197 17.62 -1.04 -22.22
C THR A 197 18.82 -0.50 -22.99
N ILE A 198 19.99 -0.33 -22.34
CA ILE A 198 21.25 -0.03 -23.01
C ILE A 198 21.62 -1.14 -23.98
N VAL A 199 21.55 -2.41 -23.55
CA VAL A 199 21.90 -3.56 -24.41
C VAL A 199 20.90 -3.71 -25.56
N VAL A 200 19.60 -3.47 -25.31
CA VAL A 200 18.57 -3.39 -26.37
C VAL A 200 18.95 -2.33 -27.41
N GLY A 201 19.29 -1.11 -26.99
CA GLY A 201 19.71 -0.04 -27.89
C GLY A 201 21.00 -0.38 -28.65
N TYR A 202 21.97 -0.99 -27.97
CA TYR A 202 23.24 -1.40 -28.54
C TYR A 202 23.11 -2.53 -29.58
N GLY A 203 22.12 -3.40 -29.45
CA GLY A 203 21.83 -4.44 -30.43
C GLY A 203 21.22 -3.92 -31.74
N GLN A 204 20.81 -2.65 -31.82
CA GLN A 204 20.11 -2.12 -32.99
C GLN A 204 21.03 -1.47 -34.02
N ARG A 205 20.89 -1.89 -35.29
CA ARG A 205 21.61 -1.31 -36.43
C ARG A 205 20.86 -0.14 -37.08
N ARG A 206 19.52 -0.13 -37.00
CA ARG A 206 18.66 0.94 -37.49
C ARG A 206 17.61 1.25 -36.43
N ARG A 207 17.15 2.51 -36.41
CA ARG A 207 16.06 2.91 -35.50
C ARG A 207 14.77 2.21 -35.92
N ALA A 208 14.14 1.54 -34.95
CA ALA A 208 12.82 0.95 -35.11
C ALA A 208 11.99 1.30 -33.88
N ALA A 209 10.88 2.03 -34.10
CA ALA A 209 10.05 2.54 -33.01
C ALA A 209 9.58 1.42 -32.07
N LEU A 210 9.19 0.25 -32.60
CA LEU A 210 8.74 -0.88 -31.81
C LEU A 210 9.81 -1.38 -30.82
N THR A 211 11.07 -1.52 -31.25
CA THR A 211 12.14 -2.05 -30.39
C THR A 211 12.67 -1.01 -29.41
N THR A 212 12.40 0.28 -29.66
CA THR A 212 12.63 1.36 -28.69
C THR A 212 11.52 1.42 -27.63
N PHE A 213 10.25 1.49 -28.05
CA PHE A 213 9.16 1.82 -27.14
C PHE A 213 8.62 0.62 -26.37
N VAL A 214 8.55 -0.58 -26.97
CA VAL A 214 7.93 -1.74 -26.31
C VAL A 214 8.66 -2.12 -25.01
N PRO A 215 9.99 -2.33 -24.98
CA PRO A 215 10.68 -2.70 -23.74
C PRO A 215 10.58 -1.61 -22.67
N VAL A 216 10.70 -0.34 -23.08
CA VAL A 216 10.57 0.82 -22.20
C VAL A 216 9.20 0.85 -21.54
N LEU A 217 8.13 0.75 -22.34
CA LEU A 217 6.76 0.80 -21.85
C LEU A 217 6.45 -0.41 -20.97
N THR A 218 6.86 -1.62 -21.34
CA THR A 218 6.62 -2.82 -20.53
C THR A 218 7.27 -2.70 -19.14
N ILE A 219 8.54 -2.29 -19.08
CA ILE A 219 9.24 -2.10 -17.79
C ILE A 219 8.60 -0.97 -17.00
N ALA A 220 8.32 0.18 -17.64
CA ALA A 220 7.71 1.33 -16.98
C ALA A 220 6.33 1.01 -16.41
N ILE A 221 5.46 0.32 -17.16
CA ILE A 221 4.14 -0.11 -16.71
C ILE A 221 4.28 -1.05 -15.52
N ALA A 222 5.15 -2.08 -15.61
CA ALA A 222 5.32 -3.06 -14.54
C ALA A 222 5.83 -2.41 -13.25
N MET A 223 6.86 -1.58 -13.33
CA MET A 223 7.40 -0.86 -12.17
C MET A 223 6.40 0.14 -11.59
N SER A 224 5.61 0.81 -12.43
CA SER A 224 4.60 1.76 -11.97
C SER A 224 3.43 1.05 -11.28
N LEU A 225 3.01 -0.11 -11.78
CA LEU A 225 2.01 -0.95 -11.11
C LEU A 225 2.50 -1.44 -9.74
N ILE A 226 3.77 -1.86 -9.64
CA ILE A 226 4.38 -2.23 -8.36
C ILE A 226 4.34 -1.04 -7.39
N ALA A 227 4.70 0.17 -7.84
CA ALA A 227 4.65 1.36 -7.00
C ALA A 227 3.23 1.74 -6.60
N ASP A 228 2.25 1.59 -7.50
CA ASP A 228 0.84 1.85 -7.24
C ASP A 228 0.30 0.94 -6.12
N LEU A 229 0.62 -0.37 -6.17
CA LEU A 229 0.24 -1.32 -5.13
C LEU A 229 1.00 -1.14 -3.81
N ASP A 230 2.29 -0.78 -3.86
CA ASP A 230 3.10 -0.54 -2.66
C ASP A 230 2.74 0.80 -1.97
N SER A 231 2.17 1.74 -2.71
CA SER A 231 1.72 3.02 -2.17
C SER A 231 0.47 2.84 -1.28
N PRO A 232 0.46 3.39 -0.05
CA PRO A 232 -0.66 3.22 0.87
C PRO A 232 -1.79 4.22 0.67
N THR A 233 -1.50 5.42 0.14
CA THR A 233 -2.43 6.57 0.14
C THR A 233 -2.61 7.23 -1.22
N HIS A 234 -1.72 6.94 -2.16
CA HIS A 234 -1.71 7.53 -3.50
C HIS A 234 -1.71 6.42 -4.54
N GLY A 235 -2.18 6.71 -5.76
CA GLY A 235 -2.29 5.73 -6.83
C GLY A 235 -3.72 5.50 -7.29
N LEU A 236 -3.88 4.59 -8.24
CA LEU A 236 -5.15 4.15 -8.82
C LEU A 236 -5.77 3.02 -8.01
N ILE A 237 -4.95 2.07 -7.53
CA ILE A 237 -5.40 0.93 -6.74
C ILE A 237 -5.24 1.25 -5.26
N ARG A 238 -6.37 1.44 -4.57
CA ARG A 238 -6.41 1.88 -3.16
C ARG A 238 -7.06 0.84 -2.26
N VAL A 239 -6.77 0.97 -0.98
CA VAL A 239 -7.41 0.17 0.07
C VAL A 239 -8.75 0.82 0.40
N ASP A 240 -9.83 0.19 -0.04
CA ASP A 240 -11.19 0.65 0.21
C ASP A 240 -11.52 0.65 1.71
N GLN A 241 -12.28 1.64 2.16
CA GLN A 241 -12.76 1.80 3.53
C GLN A 241 -14.22 1.35 3.70
N GLN A 242 -14.79 0.66 2.72
CA GLN A 242 -16.20 0.22 2.71
C GLN A 242 -16.62 -0.51 3.99
N SER A 243 -15.81 -1.41 4.57
CA SER A 243 -16.18 -2.09 5.81
C SER A 243 -16.39 -1.14 6.99
N LEU A 244 -15.57 -0.09 7.11
CA LEU A 244 -15.76 0.95 8.13
C LEU A 244 -16.96 1.85 7.81
N GLN A 245 -17.19 2.16 6.53
CA GLN A 245 -18.34 2.95 6.10
C GLN A 245 -19.66 2.24 6.38
N SER A 246 -19.77 0.96 6.02
CA SER A 246 -20.92 0.10 6.34
C SER A 246 -21.13 0.04 7.85
N LEU A 247 -20.07 -0.19 8.62
CA LEU A 247 -20.16 -0.18 10.08
C LEU A 247 -20.67 1.16 10.63
N SER A 248 -20.19 2.30 10.12
CA SER A 248 -20.66 3.63 10.56
C SER A 248 -22.18 3.77 10.37
N VAL A 249 -22.71 3.30 9.24
CA VAL A 249 -24.15 3.29 8.97
C VAL A 249 -24.89 2.39 9.97
N ASP A 250 -24.41 1.16 10.19
CA ASP A 250 -25.04 0.20 11.11
C ASP A 250 -25.06 0.71 12.55
N LEU A 251 -23.96 1.30 13.02
CA LEU A 251 -23.85 1.85 14.38
C LEU A 251 -24.77 3.06 14.59
N LYS A 252 -25.00 3.86 13.54
CA LYS A 252 -25.93 5.01 13.56
C LYS A 252 -27.39 4.57 13.53
N ALA A 253 -27.70 3.46 12.85
CA ALA A 253 -29.04 2.88 12.82
C ALA A 253 -29.45 2.22 14.16
N GLY A 254 -28.50 1.99 15.09
CA GLY A 254 -28.78 1.51 16.44
C GLY A 254 -28.73 -0.02 16.63
N ALA A 255 -28.45 -0.78 15.57
CA ALA A 255 -28.40 -2.26 15.42
C ALA A 255 -29.67 -3.04 15.89
N PRO A 256 -30.08 -4.13 15.18
CA PRO A 256 -29.31 -4.92 14.21
C PRO A 256 -29.97 -5.08 12.82
N ALA A 257 -29.16 -5.42 11.81
CA ALA A 257 -29.57 -6.30 10.72
C ALA A 257 -28.48 -7.37 10.56
N THR A 258 -28.59 -8.43 11.35
CA THR A 258 -27.96 -9.71 11.02
C THR A 258 -28.68 -10.27 9.79
N GLU A 259 -28.06 -10.17 8.61
CA GLU A 259 -28.38 -11.05 7.48
C GLU A 259 -27.14 -11.90 7.17
N HIS A 260 -27.12 -13.09 7.73
CA HIS A 260 -26.51 -14.28 7.14
C HIS A 260 -27.48 -15.45 7.34
#